data_AF-A0AAJ3Q3A4-F1
#
_entry.id   AF-A0AAJ3Q3A4-F1
#
_cell.length_a   1.000
_cell.length_b   1.000
_cell.length_c   1.000
_cell.angle_alpha   90.00
_cell.angle_beta   90.00
_cell.angle_gamma   90.00
#
_symmetry.space_group_name_H-M   'P 1'
#
loop_
_entity.id
_entity.type
_entity.pdbx_description
1 polymer ?
#
loop_
_entity_poly.entity_id
_entity_poly.type
_entity_poly.pdbx_seq_one_letter_code
_entity_poly.pdbx_strand_id
1 'polypeptide(L)'
;MLYAGVSSIVDLVLKEGVVNLDFADVKAIMRDMGLAVMGTGDAAGPGRATTAAKAALENPLFGDAILRDAKGVLVSISAGRDLTLFEVDEAAGRIREEVDGNAEIIFGASFDESLDDRMRVSLIATGIGRAAGAPLLVDRVA
;
A
#
# COMPACT_ATOMS: atom_id res chain seq x y z
N MET A 1 -13.35 10.99 2.29
CA MET A 1 -12.15 10.63 1.50
C MET A 1 -10.81 10.81 2.24
N LEU A 2 -10.75 11.30 3.48
CA LEU A 2 -9.51 11.33 4.30
C LEU A 2 -9.36 10.13 5.26
N TYR A 3 -10.40 9.30 5.40
CA TYR A 3 -10.45 8.23 6.40
C TYR A 3 -9.66 6.98 5.96
N ALA A 4 -9.64 6.67 4.66
CA ALA A 4 -9.00 5.45 4.16
C ALA A 4 -7.48 5.47 4.34
N GLY A 5 -6.82 6.60 4.07
CA GLY A 5 -5.38 6.73 4.24
C GLY A 5 -4.92 6.69 5.70
N VAL A 6 -5.67 7.35 6.60
CA VAL A 6 -5.33 7.36 8.04
C VAL A 6 -5.65 6.02 8.69
N SER A 7 -6.79 5.40 8.38
CA SER A 7 -7.12 4.06 8.89
C SER A 7 -6.07 3.04 8.48
N SER A 8 -5.63 3.07 7.21
CA SER A 8 -4.65 2.09 6.71
C SER A 8 -3.29 2.16 7.42
N ILE A 9 -2.86 3.34 7.88
CA ILE A 9 -1.62 3.51 8.65
C ILE A 9 -1.83 3.11 10.12
N VAL A 10 -2.98 3.45 10.70
CA VAL A 10 -3.30 3.14 12.10
C VAL A 10 -3.55 1.64 12.31
N ASP A 11 -4.22 0.98 11.35
CA ASP A 11 -4.44 -0.48 11.35
C ASP A 11 -3.11 -1.25 11.29
N LEU A 12 -2.09 -0.70 10.62
CA LEU A 12 -0.75 -1.28 10.51
C LEU A 12 0.04 -1.27 11.83
N VAL A 13 -0.28 -0.32 12.73
CA VAL A 13 0.50 -0.05 13.95
C VAL A 13 -0.14 -0.67 15.18
N LEU A 14 -1.46 -0.90 15.16
CA LEU A 14 -2.23 -1.30 16.35
C LEU A 14 -2.78 -2.72 16.30
N LYS A 15 -2.91 -3.36 15.13
CA LYS A 15 -3.42 -4.73 15.03
C LYS A 15 -2.27 -5.73 15.00
N GLU A 16 -2.34 -6.75 15.85
CA GLU A 16 -1.42 -7.90 15.82
C GLU A 16 -1.41 -8.49 14.41
N GLY A 17 -0.27 -8.42 13.73
CA GLY A 17 -0.11 -8.84 12.34
C GLY A 17 0.91 -9.98 12.20
N VAL A 18 0.81 -10.73 11.11
CA VAL A 18 1.77 -11.81 10.76
C VAL A 18 3.16 -11.23 10.48
N VAL A 19 3.21 -10.03 9.92
CA VAL A 19 4.43 -9.26 9.69
C VAL A 19 4.21 -7.89 10.32
N ASN A 20 4.70 -7.74 11.54
CA ASN A 20 4.61 -6.50 12.29
C ASN A 20 5.59 -5.49 11.72
N LEU A 21 5.07 -4.39 11.17
CA LEU A 21 5.89 -3.25 10.78
C LEU A 21 6.14 -2.38 12.00
N ASP A 22 7.38 -1.93 12.15
CA ASP A 22 7.64 -0.92 13.15
C ASP A 22 7.17 0.46 12.65
N PHE A 23 6.62 1.25 13.55
CA PHE A 23 6.13 2.58 13.23
C PHE A 23 7.27 3.54 12.81
N ALA A 24 8.52 3.18 13.09
CA ALA A 24 9.67 4.00 12.74
C ALA A 24 9.96 3.93 11.23
N ASP A 25 9.85 2.75 10.63
CA ASP A 25 10.04 2.50 9.20
C ASP A 25 8.95 3.18 8.36
N VAL A 26 7.69 3.04 8.78
CA VAL A 26 6.56 3.74 8.13
C VAL A 26 6.74 5.25 8.23
N LYS A 27 7.11 5.75 9.41
CA LYS A 27 7.34 7.18 9.62
C LYS A 27 8.55 7.66 8.83
N ALA A 28 9.61 6.88 8.68
CA ALA A 28 10.80 7.23 7.91
C ALA A 28 10.45 7.40 6.42
N ILE A 29 9.72 6.45 5.83
CA ILE A 29 9.27 6.57 4.44
C ILE A 29 8.25 7.71 4.26
N MET A 30 7.39 7.97 5.23
CA MET A 30 6.37 9.03 5.07
C MET A 30 6.88 10.45 5.33
N ARG A 31 8.00 10.64 6.05
CA ARG A 31 8.40 11.97 6.56
C ARG A 31 9.05 12.87 5.51
N ASP A 32 9.72 12.31 4.51
CA ASP A 32 10.58 13.08 3.59
C ASP A 32 10.22 12.95 2.10
N MET A 33 9.05 12.39 1.78
CA MET A 33 8.76 11.85 0.45
C MET A 33 7.68 12.60 -0.35
N GLY A 34 7.15 13.71 0.16
CA GLY A 34 6.29 14.60 -0.64
C GLY A 34 4.94 13.98 -1.01
N LEU A 35 4.63 13.90 -2.31
CA LEU A 35 3.35 13.37 -2.80
C LEU A 35 3.28 11.85 -2.56
N ALA A 36 2.12 11.40 -2.08
CA ALA A 36 1.82 9.98 -1.92
C ALA A 36 0.56 9.61 -2.70
N VAL A 37 0.54 8.41 -3.27
CA VAL A 37 -0.60 7.84 -3.98
C VAL A 37 -0.88 6.47 -3.39
N MET A 38 -2.15 6.21 -3.12
CA MET A 38 -2.62 4.94 -2.57
C MET A 38 -3.55 4.27 -3.58
N GLY A 39 -3.32 2.99 -3.85
CA GLY A 39 -4.26 2.14 -4.58
C GLY A 39 -4.52 0.88 -3.79
N THR A 40 -5.70 0.32 -3.96
CA THR A 40 -6.15 -0.84 -3.19
C THR A 40 -6.83 -1.82 -4.14
N GLY A 41 -6.57 -3.10 -3.89
CA GLY A 41 -7.20 -4.23 -4.56
C GLY A 41 -7.78 -5.18 -3.53
N ASP A 42 -8.93 -5.74 -3.85
CA ASP A 42 -9.62 -6.73 -3.03
C ASP A 42 -9.86 -7.99 -3.87
N ALA A 43 -9.64 -9.16 -3.29
CA ALA A 43 -9.99 -10.44 -3.91
C ALA A 43 -10.41 -11.47 -2.86
N ALA A 44 -11.04 -12.54 -3.30
CA ALA A 44 -11.53 -13.64 -2.45
C ALA A 44 -11.29 -14.98 -3.14
N GLY A 45 -11.28 -16.07 -2.36
CA GLY A 45 -11.13 -17.43 -2.88
C GLY A 45 -9.70 -17.82 -3.29
N PRO A 46 -9.54 -18.90 -4.09
CA PRO A 46 -8.23 -19.42 -4.47
C PRO A 46 -7.42 -18.41 -5.30
N GLY A 47 -6.17 -18.17 -4.92
CA GLY A 47 -5.33 -17.18 -5.61
C GLY A 47 -5.74 -15.73 -5.36
N ARG A 48 -6.46 -15.45 -4.25
CA ARG A 48 -6.82 -14.09 -3.83
C ARG A 48 -5.60 -13.19 -3.62
N ALA A 49 -4.47 -13.72 -3.17
CA ALA A 49 -3.23 -12.96 -2.98
C ALA A 49 -2.76 -12.26 -4.27
N THR A 50 -2.50 -13.05 -5.30
CA THR A 50 -2.04 -12.57 -6.62
C THR A 50 -3.09 -11.67 -7.27
N THR A 51 -4.37 -12.01 -7.12
CA THR A 51 -5.48 -11.25 -7.70
C THR A 51 -5.64 -9.89 -7.02
N ALA A 52 -5.59 -9.83 -5.69
CA ALA A 52 -5.68 -8.58 -4.94
C ALA A 52 -4.46 -7.69 -5.20
N ALA A 53 -3.25 -8.27 -5.24
CA ALA A 53 -2.03 -7.55 -5.59
C ALA A 53 -2.11 -6.95 -6.99
N LYS A 54 -2.56 -7.73 -7.98
CA LYS A 54 -2.76 -7.26 -9.36
C LYS A 54 -3.80 -6.13 -9.42
N ALA A 55 -4.94 -6.28 -8.74
CA ALA A 55 -5.97 -5.25 -8.68
C ALA A 55 -5.46 -3.96 -8.00
N ALA A 56 -4.57 -4.08 -7.01
CA ALA A 56 -3.94 -2.94 -6.37
C ALA A 56 -2.99 -2.20 -7.33
N LEU A 57 -2.22 -2.93 -8.14
CA LEU A 57 -1.31 -2.38 -9.15
C LEU A 57 -2.06 -1.73 -10.32
N GLU A 58 -3.16 -2.33 -10.77
CA GLU A 58 -4.02 -1.83 -11.87
C GLU A 58 -5.01 -0.74 -11.41
N ASN A 59 -4.88 -0.25 -10.17
CA ASN A 59 -5.77 0.77 -9.65
C ASN A 59 -5.63 2.07 -10.46
N PRO A 60 -6.73 2.74 -10.86
CA PRO A 60 -6.68 3.96 -11.69
C PRO A 60 -5.88 5.12 -11.08
N LEU A 61 -5.60 5.06 -9.79
CA LEU A 61 -4.77 6.04 -9.08
C LEU A 61 -3.28 5.85 -9.38
N PHE A 62 -2.84 4.65 -9.74
CA PHE A 62 -1.50 4.37 -10.24
C PHE A 62 -1.48 4.50 -11.76
N GLY A 63 -0.93 5.60 -12.27
CA GLY A 63 -0.49 5.66 -13.66
C GLY A 63 0.78 4.82 -13.85
N ASP A 64 1.05 4.37 -15.08
CA ASP A 64 2.19 3.51 -15.43
C ASP A 64 3.58 4.04 -14.96
N ALA A 65 3.70 5.35 -14.76
CA ALA A 65 4.93 5.99 -14.31
C ALA A 65 5.08 6.09 -12.77
N ILE A 66 3.98 5.98 -12.02
CA ILE A 66 3.96 6.31 -10.58
C ILE A 66 4.76 5.30 -9.75
N LEU A 67 4.61 4.00 -10.03
CA LEU A 67 5.30 2.93 -9.29
C LEU A 67 6.80 2.86 -9.63
N ARG A 68 7.18 3.28 -10.83
CA ARG A 68 8.58 3.32 -11.29
C ARG A 68 9.34 4.52 -10.74
N ASP A 69 8.66 5.65 -10.59
CA ASP A 69 9.24 6.89 -10.07
C ASP A 69 9.16 7.00 -8.53
N ALA A 70 8.45 6.09 -7.87
CA ALA A 70 8.34 6.07 -6.42
C ALA A 70 9.68 5.68 -5.79
N LYS A 71 10.16 6.50 -4.85
CA LYS A 71 11.36 6.18 -4.07
C LYS A 71 11.07 5.20 -2.93
N GLY A 72 9.81 5.12 -2.51
CA GLY A 72 9.40 4.30 -1.38
C GLY A 72 7.99 3.79 -1.60
N VAL A 73 7.79 2.49 -1.40
CA VAL A 73 6.51 1.81 -1.59
C VAL A 73 6.17 1.06 -0.32
N LEU A 74 5.05 1.41 0.31
CA LEU A 74 4.50 0.66 1.43
C LEU A 74 3.40 -0.27 0.91
N VAL A 75 3.53 -1.55 1.24
CA VAL A 75 2.57 -2.59 0.94
C VAL A 75 1.92 -3.02 2.25
N SER A 76 0.60 -2.88 2.33
CA SER A 76 -0.21 -3.36 3.43
C SER A 76 -1.12 -4.46 2.94
N ILE A 77 -0.98 -5.64 3.51
CA ILE A 77 -1.84 -6.79 3.27
C ILE A 77 -2.74 -6.96 4.48
N SER A 78 -4.05 -7.03 4.26
CA SER A 78 -5.04 -7.30 5.29
C SER A 78 -5.93 -8.45 4.83
N ALA A 79 -6.17 -9.42 5.70
CA ALA A 79 -7.07 -10.54 5.42
C ALA A 79 -7.64 -11.11 6.71
N GLY A 80 -8.62 -12.01 6.60
CA GLY A 80 -9.15 -12.73 7.75
C GLY A 80 -8.11 -13.60 8.45
N ARG A 81 -8.55 -14.32 9.49
CA ARG A 81 -7.69 -15.22 10.29
C ARG A 81 -7.14 -16.41 9.50
N ASP A 82 -7.57 -16.58 8.25
CA ASP A 82 -7.12 -17.60 7.33
C ASP A 82 -5.88 -17.17 6.50
N LEU A 83 -5.35 -15.96 6.71
CA LEU A 83 -4.14 -15.48 6.05
C LEU A 83 -2.94 -16.38 6.35
N THR A 84 -2.29 -16.85 5.29
CA THR A 84 -1.06 -17.64 5.39
C THR A 84 0.17 -16.85 4.93
N LEU A 85 1.34 -17.23 5.44
CA LEU A 85 2.63 -16.67 4.98
C LEU A 85 2.87 -16.92 3.48
N PHE A 86 2.34 -18.03 2.95
CA PHE A 86 2.43 -18.35 1.52
C PHE A 86 1.71 -17.30 0.67
N GLU A 87 0.49 -16.92 1.05
CA GLU A 87 -0.27 -15.88 0.35
C GLU A 87 0.40 -14.50 0.46
N VAL A 88 0.98 -14.18 1.62
CA VAL A 88 1.75 -12.94 1.80
C VAL A 88 2.96 -12.92 0.86
N ASP A 89 3.69 -14.03 0.74
CA ASP A 89 4.85 -14.17 -0.14
C ASP A 89 4.46 -14.06 -1.62
N GLU A 90 3.36 -14.70 -2.04
CA GLU A 90 2.83 -14.59 -3.41
C GLU A 90 2.47 -13.15 -3.79
N ALA A 91 1.74 -12.45 -2.91
CA ALA A 91 1.39 -11.05 -3.12
C ALA A 91 2.64 -10.16 -3.16
N ALA A 92 3.57 -10.35 -2.22
CA ALA A 92 4.80 -9.58 -2.14
C ALA A 92 5.70 -9.79 -3.36
N GLY A 93 5.86 -11.03 -3.81
CA GLY A 93 6.61 -11.37 -5.01
C GLY A 93 6.04 -10.67 -6.24
N ARG A 94 4.72 -10.71 -6.42
CA ARG A 94 4.06 -10.06 -7.56
C ARG A 94 4.25 -8.55 -7.58
N ILE A 95 4.21 -7.89 -6.42
CA ILE A 95 4.44 -6.44 -6.33
C ILE A 95 5.90 -6.08 -6.61
N ARG A 96 6.85 -6.88 -6.12
CA ARG A 96 8.29 -6.68 -6.35
C ARG A 96 8.67 -6.73 -7.83
N GLU A 97 7.95 -7.50 -8.64
CA GLU A 97 8.19 -7.56 -10.10
C GLU A 97 7.83 -6.27 -10.84
N GLU A 98 6.90 -5.47 -10.30
CA GLU A 98 6.37 -4.27 -10.96
C GLU A 98 6.99 -2.96 -10.43
N VAL A 99 7.62 -3.02 -9.25
CA VAL A 99 8.28 -1.87 -8.61
C VAL A 99 9.76 -1.81 -9.00
N ASP A 100 10.35 -0.60 -9.08
CA ASP A 100 11.77 -0.43 -9.38
C ASP A 100 12.65 -1.04 -8.27
N GLY A 101 13.71 -1.76 -8.67
CA GLY A 101 14.63 -2.41 -7.73
C GLY A 101 15.43 -1.45 -6.84
N ASN A 102 15.45 -0.15 -7.15
CA ASN A 102 16.05 0.88 -6.30
C ASN A 102 15.06 1.56 -5.35
N ALA A 103 13.76 1.24 -5.44
CA ALA A 103 12.77 1.76 -4.50
C ALA A 103 12.84 1.02 -3.17
N GLU A 104 12.66 1.73 -2.07
CA GLU A 104 12.57 1.14 -0.74
C GLU A 104 11.18 0.55 -0.55
N ILE A 105 11.07 -0.77 -0.41
CA ILE A 105 9.77 -1.46 -0.28
C ILE A 105 9.60 -1.97 1.15
N ILE A 106 8.51 -1.52 1.77
CA ILE A 106 8.06 -1.93 3.10
C ILE A 106 6.86 -2.86 2.97
N PHE A 107 6.89 -4.01 3.64
CA PHE A 107 5.79 -4.97 3.66
C PHE A 107 5.20 -5.13 5.06
N GLY A 108 3.88 -4.97 5.15
CA GLY A 108 3.09 -5.20 6.34
C GLY A 108 1.98 -6.19 6.08
N ALA A 109 1.70 -7.04 7.05
CA ALA A 109 0.58 -7.96 7.00
C ALA A 109 -0.17 -7.92 8.32
N SER A 110 -1.46 -7.58 8.27
CA SER A 110 -2.35 -7.46 9.42
C SER A 110 -3.56 -8.38 9.27
N PHE A 111 -4.12 -8.81 10.40
CA PHE A 111 -5.40 -9.51 10.40
C PHE A 111 -6.55 -8.52 10.52
N ASP A 112 -7.57 -8.70 9.69
CA ASP A 112 -8.83 -7.97 9.76
C ASP A 112 -10.00 -8.94 9.72
N GLU A 113 -10.64 -9.13 10.88
CA GLU A 113 -11.80 -10.02 11.02
C GLU A 113 -13.01 -9.60 10.17
N SER A 114 -13.05 -8.34 9.71
CA SER A 114 -14.11 -7.88 8.81
C SER A 114 -13.95 -8.37 7.37
N LEU A 115 -12.77 -8.89 7.01
CA LEU A 115 -12.47 -9.35 5.66
C LEU A 115 -12.80 -10.83 5.44
N ASP A 116 -12.99 -11.63 6.50
CA ASP A 116 -13.34 -13.06 6.43
C ASP A 116 -12.55 -13.83 5.35
N ASP A 117 -13.18 -14.29 4.26
CA ASP A 117 -12.55 -15.02 3.15
C ASP A 117 -11.82 -14.13 2.11
N ARG A 118 -11.75 -12.82 2.36
CA ARG A 118 -11.20 -11.82 1.45
C ARG A 118 -9.83 -11.37 1.89
N MET A 119 -9.01 -11.05 0.89
CA MET A 119 -7.75 -10.36 1.06
C MET A 119 -7.83 -8.98 0.42
N ARG A 120 -7.36 -7.99 1.16
CA ARG A 120 -7.14 -6.61 0.73
C ARG A 120 -5.65 -6.35 0.65
N VAL A 121 -5.21 -5.83 -0.49
CA VAL A 121 -3.83 -5.37 -0.70
C VAL A 121 -3.90 -3.87 -0.98
N SER A 122 -3.23 -3.09 -0.15
CA SER A 122 -3.09 -1.65 -0.31
C SER A 122 -1.63 -1.31 -0.58
N LEU A 123 -1.41 -0.57 -1.65
CA LEU A 123 -0.12 -0.03 -2.05
C LEU A 123 -0.12 1.46 -1.77
N ILE A 124 0.96 1.98 -1.19
CA ILE A 124 1.17 3.40 -0.98
C ILE A 124 2.53 3.74 -1.57
N ALA A 125 2.53 4.37 -2.73
CA ALA A 125 3.74 4.89 -3.35
C ALA A 125 4.00 6.30 -2.84
N THR A 126 5.26 6.57 -2.46
CA THR A 126 5.74 7.83 -1.91
C THR A 126 7.02 8.23 -2.62
N GLY A 127 7.35 9.53 -2.61
CA GLY A 127 8.54 10.02 -3.30
C GLY A 127 8.31 10.20 -4.80
N ILE A 128 7.05 10.12 -5.25
CA ILE A 128 6.65 10.27 -6.64
C ILE A 128 6.84 11.73 -7.01
N GLY A 129 7.75 11.98 -7.95
CA GLY A 129 7.90 13.23 -8.68
C GLY A 129 7.71 14.52 -7.86
N ARG A 130 8.83 15.21 -7.60
CA ARG A 130 8.80 16.68 -7.68
C ARG A 130 8.59 17.06 -9.15
N ALA A 131 7.41 16.81 -9.70
CA ALA A 131 6.98 17.44 -10.94
C ALA A 131 6.62 18.89 -10.62
N ALA A 132 7.26 19.79 -11.34
CA ALA A 132 7.08 21.23 -11.24
C ALA A 132 5.58 21.65 -11.23
N GLY A 133 5.20 22.48 -10.26
CA GLY A 133 4.10 23.43 -10.46
C GLY A 133 2.66 22.90 -10.42
N ALA A 134 2.32 21.91 -9.59
CA ALA A 134 0.92 21.80 -9.17
C ALA A 134 0.66 22.83 -8.06
N PRO A 135 -0.15 23.89 -8.29
CA PRO A 135 -0.45 24.84 -7.23
C PRO A 135 -1.19 24.10 -6.13
N LEU A 136 -0.73 24.30 -4.89
CA LEU A 136 -1.48 23.99 -3.70
C LEU A 136 -2.87 24.64 -3.85
N LEU A 137 -3.92 23.82 -3.87
CA LEU A 137 -5.31 24.26 -3.75
C LEU A 137 -5.55 24.73 -2.30
N VAL A 138 -4.85 25.80 -1.91
CA VAL A 138 -5.08 26.56 -0.68
C VAL A 138 -5.03 28.04 -1.05
N ASP A 139 -5.98 28.49 -1.87
CA ASP A 139 -6.42 29.90 -1.89
C ASP A 139 -7.63 30.11 -2.80
N ARG A 140 -8.81 29.67 -2.35
CA ARG A 140 -10.10 30.22 -2.80
C ARG A 140 -11.17 30.05 -1.73
N VAL A 141 -11.02 30.75 -0.60
CA VAL A 141 -12.16 31.39 0.09
C VAL A 141 -11.63 32.59 0.88
N ALA A 142 -12.24 33.75 0.60
CA ALA A 142 -12.15 35.06 1.27
C ALA A 142 -11.06 36.01 0.77
#